data_AF-R4MCW9-F1
#
_entry.id   AF-R4MCW9-F1
#
_cell.length_a   1.000
_cell.length_b   1.000
_cell.length_c   1.000
_cell.angle_alpha   90.00
_cell.angle_beta   90.00
_cell.angle_gamma   90.00
#
_symmetry.space_group_name_H-M   'P 1'
#
loop_
_entity.id
_entity.type
_entity.pdbx_description
1 polymer ?
#
loop_
_entity_poly.entity_id
_entity_poly.type
_entity_poly.pdbx_seq_one_letter_code
_entity_poly.pdbx_strand_id
1 'polypeptide(L)'
;MGNPAELAAVADLFAAFGMLPVGYYDLRTAESPIPVVSTAFRPIDANELAHNPFRVFTSMLAIEDRRYFDADLRTRVQTFLARRQLFDPALLAQARAIAADGGCDADDAPAFVAAAVAAFALSREPVEKSWYDELSRVSAVAADIAGVGSTHINHLTPRVLDIDDLYRRMTERGITMIDTIQGPPRTDGPDVLLRQTSFRALAEPRMFRDEDGTVTPGILRVRFGEVEARGVALTPRGRERYEAAMAAADPAAVWATHFPSTDAEMAAQGLAYYRGGDPSAPIVYEDFLPASAAGIFRSNLDRDSQTGDGPDDAGYNVDWLAGAIGRHIHDPYALYDALAQEERR
;
A
#
# COMPACT_ATOMS: atom_id res chain seq x y z
N MET A 1 -4.58 -8.56 -4.26
CA MET A 1 -5.42 -9.08 -5.36
C MET A 1 -4.58 -9.93 -6.29
N GLY A 2 -5.15 -10.98 -6.88
CA GLY A 2 -4.41 -11.93 -7.72
C GLY A 2 -4.53 -11.69 -9.22
N ASN A 3 -5.61 -11.04 -9.68
CA ASN A 3 -5.85 -10.81 -11.10
C ASN A 3 -6.59 -9.46 -11.35
N PRO A 4 -6.70 -9.01 -12.62
CA PRO A 4 -7.38 -7.76 -12.96
C PRO A 4 -8.85 -7.69 -12.50
N ALA A 5 -9.60 -8.80 -12.59
CA ALA A 5 -11.01 -8.81 -12.22
C ALA A 5 -11.21 -8.59 -10.71
N GLU A 6 -10.36 -9.18 -9.87
CA GLU A 6 -10.35 -8.94 -8.42
C GLU A 6 -9.96 -7.50 -8.08
N LEU A 7 -9.03 -6.91 -8.85
CA LEU A 7 -8.64 -5.52 -8.67
C LEU A 7 -9.74 -4.54 -9.07
N ALA A 8 -10.46 -4.80 -10.16
CA ALA A 8 -11.65 -4.04 -10.54
C ALA A 8 -12.77 -4.17 -9.50
N ALA A 9 -12.98 -5.38 -8.97
CA ALA A 9 -13.99 -5.63 -7.94
C ALA A 9 -13.72 -4.83 -6.65
N VAL A 10 -12.46 -4.80 -6.18
CA VAL A 10 -12.14 -3.99 -4.99
C VAL A 10 -12.22 -2.49 -5.27
N ALA A 11 -11.93 -2.05 -6.49
CA ALA A 11 -12.12 -0.66 -6.88
C ALA A 11 -13.60 -0.24 -6.84
N ASP A 12 -14.51 -1.12 -7.27
CA ASP A 12 -15.95 -0.90 -7.11
C ASP A 12 -16.35 -0.80 -5.64
N LEU A 13 -15.82 -1.69 -4.79
CA LEU A 13 -16.07 -1.66 -3.35
C LEU A 13 -15.60 -0.35 -2.72
N PHE A 14 -14.38 0.08 -3.02
CA PHE A 14 -13.79 1.31 -2.46
C PHE A 14 -14.43 2.60 -2.99
N ALA A 15 -14.96 2.59 -4.22
CA ALA A 15 -15.68 3.74 -4.76
C ALA A 15 -16.94 4.09 -3.95
N ALA A 16 -17.59 3.10 -3.32
CA ALA A 16 -18.72 3.33 -2.42
C ALA A 16 -18.35 4.13 -1.17
N PHE A 17 -17.06 4.17 -0.82
CA PHE A 17 -16.51 4.93 0.30
C PHE A 17 -15.85 6.25 -0.16
N GLY A 18 -16.09 6.69 -1.40
CA GLY A 18 -15.47 7.90 -1.94
C GLY A 18 -13.97 7.76 -2.22
N MET A 19 -13.44 6.54 -2.23
CA MET A 19 -12.02 6.28 -2.42
C MET A 19 -11.72 5.95 -3.89
N LEU A 20 -10.78 6.68 -4.46
CA LEU A 20 -10.38 6.57 -5.87
C LEU A 20 -8.92 6.14 -5.99
N PRO A 21 -8.52 5.45 -7.07
CA PRO A 21 -7.15 4.99 -7.25
C PRO A 21 -6.24 6.18 -7.60
N VAL A 22 -5.21 6.38 -6.78
CA VAL A 22 -4.21 7.44 -6.92
C VAL A 22 -2.82 6.83 -6.98
N GLY A 23 -2.05 7.26 -7.98
CA GLY A 23 -0.67 6.82 -8.18
C GLY A 23 -0.55 5.39 -8.70
N TYR A 24 0.59 5.13 -9.31
CA TYR A 24 1.01 3.81 -9.79
C TYR A 24 2.34 3.44 -9.15
N TYR A 25 2.40 2.25 -8.56
CA TYR A 25 3.57 1.75 -7.85
C TYR A 25 3.96 0.41 -8.44
N ASP A 26 5.12 0.37 -9.12
CA ASP A 26 5.71 -0.88 -9.59
C ASP A 26 6.75 -1.38 -8.57
N LEU A 27 6.39 -2.39 -7.78
CA LEU A 27 7.28 -2.93 -6.76
C LEU A 27 8.27 -3.95 -7.34
N ARG A 28 8.13 -4.28 -8.62
CA ARG A 28 9.04 -5.18 -9.35
C ARG A 28 10.35 -4.47 -9.71
N THR A 29 10.38 -3.14 -9.66
CA THR A 29 11.56 -2.31 -9.94
C THR A 29 12.26 -1.81 -8.68
N ALA A 30 11.79 -2.21 -7.48
CA ALA A 30 12.45 -1.87 -6.23
C ALA A 30 13.82 -2.55 -6.10
N GLU A 31 14.69 -2.04 -5.22
CA GLU A 31 16.01 -2.66 -4.93
C GLU A 31 15.86 -4.13 -4.48
N SER A 32 14.80 -4.42 -3.73
CA SER A 32 14.35 -5.78 -3.42
C SER A 32 13.00 -6.02 -4.10
N PRO A 33 12.99 -6.59 -5.32
CA PRO A 33 11.79 -6.70 -6.13
C PRO A 33 10.71 -7.61 -5.51
N ILE A 34 9.45 -7.23 -5.74
CA ILE A 34 8.27 -8.00 -5.34
C ILE A 34 7.34 -8.11 -6.56
N PRO A 35 6.75 -9.29 -6.84
CA PRO A 35 5.97 -9.52 -8.06
C PRO A 35 4.58 -8.89 -8.02
N VAL A 36 4.48 -7.59 -7.73
CA VAL A 36 3.21 -6.86 -7.65
C VAL A 36 3.31 -5.47 -8.27
N VAL A 37 2.17 -5.02 -8.79
CA VAL A 37 1.90 -3.63 -9.13
C VAL A 37 0.74 -3.12 -8.28
N SER A 38 0.75 -1.84 -7.93
CA SER A 38 -0.15 -1.32 -6.90
C SER A 38 -0.66 0.09 -7.21
N THR A 39 -1.74 0.47 -6.53
CA THR A 39 -2.27 1.83 -6.45
C THR A 39 -2.79 2.08 -5.03
N ALA A 40 -2.98 3.33 -4.65
CA ALA A 40 -3.59 3.70 -3.38
C ALA A 40 -5.04 4.14 -3.60
N PHE A 41 -6.01 3.46 -2.98
CA PHE A 41 -7.37 3.97 -2.93
C PHE A 41 -7.50 4.94 -1.78
N ARG A 42 -7.94 6.18 -2.04
CA ARG A 42 -8.15 7.22 -1.03
C ARG A 42 -9.11 8.31 -1.50
N PRO A 43 -9.69 9.11 -0.59
CA PRO A 43 -10.36 10.35 -0.97
C PRO A 43 -9.38 11.31 -1.67
N ILE A 44 -9.93 12.14 -2.56
CA ILE A 44 -9.15 13.14 -3.32
C ILE A 44 -9.62 14.57 -3.05
N ASP A 45 -10.82 14.74 -2.50
CA ASP A 45 -11.38 16.04 -2.15
C ASP A 45 -10.82 16.52 -0.80
N ALA A 46 -10.52 17.82 -0.69
CA ALA A 46 -9.94 18.42 0.50
C ALA A 46 -10.81 18.24 1.75
N ASN A 47 -12.14 18.38 1.59
CA ASN A 47 -13.10 18.25 2.66
C ASN A 47 -13.21 16.79 3.10
N GLU A 48 -13.23 15.85 2.16
CA GLU A 48 -13.26 14.41 2.50
C GLU A 48 -11.97 13.97 3.21
N LEU A 49 -10.80 14.42 2.75
CA LEU A 49 -9.52 14.18 3.42
C LEU A 49 -9.48 14.75 4.84
N ALA A 50 -10.08 15.93 5.07
CA ALA A 50 -10.16 16.53 6.38
C ALA A 50 -11.11 15.77 7.33
N HIS A 51 -12.19 15.19 6.80
CA HIS A 51 -13.12 14.37 7.58
C HIS A 51 -12.56 12.98 7.89
N ASN A 52 -12.05 12.28 6.88
CA ASN A 52 -11.51 10.94 7.04
C ASN A 52 -10.49 10.59 5.93
N PRO A 53 -9.18 10.72 6.19
CA PRO A 53 -8.13 10.42 5.21
C PRO A 53 -7.79 8.92 5.20
N PHE A 54 -8.80 8.03 5.24
CA PHE A 54 -8.58 6.60 5.19
C PHE A 54 -8.07 6.19 3.80
N ARG A 55 -7.06 5.31 3.78
CA ARG A 55 -6.37 4.90 2.56
C ARG A 55 -6.12 3.41 2.56
N VAL A 56 -6.22 2.79 1.39
CA VAL A 56 -5.85 1.38 1.22
C VAL A 56 -4.87 1.24 0.06
N PHE A 57 -3.62 0.92 0.41
CA PHE A 57 -2.62 0.51 -0.57
C PHE A 57 -2.99 -0.88 -1.09
N THR A 58 -3.29 -0.98 -2.38
CA THR A 58 -3.83 -2.21 -2.98
C THR A 58 -2.88 -2.73 -4.05
N SER A 59 -2.33 -3.90 -3.79
CA SER A 59 -1.42 -4.60 -4.69
C SER A 59 -2.12 -5.70 -5.48
N MET A 60 -1.73 -5.87 -6.74
CA MET A 60 -2.10 -6.98 -7.59
C MET A 60 -0.87 -7.78 -8.03
N LEU A 61 -0.91 -9.12 -7.97
CA LEU A 61 0.16 -9.96 -8.50
C LEU A 61 0.39 -9.71 -10.00
N ALA A 62 1.66 -9.55 -10.35
CA ALA A 62 2.13 -9.37 -11.72
C ALA A 62 2.43 -10.73 -12.38
N ILE A 63 1.41 -11.56 -12.52
CA ILE A 63 1.55 -12.96 -12.98
C ILE A 63 2.04 -13.11 -14.42
N GLU A 64 1.99 -12.05 -15.23
CA GLU A 64 2.54 -12.05 -16.60
C GLU A 64 4.07 -11.88 -16.61
N ASP A 65 4.67 -11.51 -15.47
CA ASP A 65 6.12 -11.34 -15.34
C ASP A 65 6.84 -12.67 -15.18
N ARG A 66 7.48 -13.10 -16.28
CA ARG A 66 8.17 -14.39 -16.39
C ARG A 66 9.41 -14.51 -15.51
N ARG A 67 9.90 -13.41 -14.94
CA ARG A 67 10.98 -13.46 -13.95
C ARG A 67 10.52 -14.16 -12.67
N TYR A 68 9.22 -14.18 -12.40
CA TYR A 68 8.65 -14.79 -11.19
C TYR A 68 7.77 -16.01 -11.49
N PHE A 69 7.03 -15.96 -12.60
CA PHE A 69 6.06 -17.00 -12.96
C PHE A 69 6.38 -17.54 -14.34
N ASP A 70 7.00 -18.73 -14.39
CA ASP A 70 7.14 -19.45 -15.66
C ASP A 70 5.77 -19.82 -16.25
N ALA A 71 5.77 -20.31 -17.50
CA ALA A 71 4.51 -20.59 -18.21
C ALA A 71 3.61 -21.62 -17.50
N ASP A 72 4.21 -22.62 -16.84
CA ASP A 72 3.47 -23.65 -16.12
C ASP A 72 2.89 -23.10 -14.81
N LEU A 73 3.73 -22.47 -13.98
CA LEU A 73 3.30 -21.86 -12.73
C LEU A 73 2.26 -20.78 -12.96
N ARG A 74 2.44 -19.93 -13.98
CA ARG A 74 1.45 -18.92 -14.36
C ARG A 74 0.09 -19.54 -14.65
N THR A 75 0.05 -20.61 -15.44
CA THR A 75 -1.20 -21.30 -15.80
C THR A 75 -1.90 -21.87 -14.56
N ARG A 76 -1.12 -22.44 -13.62
CA ARG A 76 -1.65 -22.98 -12.35
C ARG A 76 -2.19 -21.86 -11.45
N VAL A 77 -1.46 -20.75 -11.32
CA VAL A 77 -1.92 -19.56 -10.58
C VAL A 77 -3.21 -19.00 -11.19
N GLN A 78 -3.26 -18.83 -12.51
CA GLN A 78 -4.47 -18.35 -13.21
C GLN A 78 -5.67 -19.27 -12.95
N THR A 79 -5.45 -20.59 -13.02
CA THR A 79 -6.49 -21.60 -12.76
C THR A 79 -6.99 -21.53 -11.32
N PHE A 80 -6.10 -21.36 -10.34
CA PHE A 80 -6.46 -21.19 -8.94
C PHE A 80 -7.31 -19.93 -8.75
N LEU A 81 -6.83 -18.78 -9.24
CA LEU A 81 -7.49 -17.49 -9.08
C LEU A 81 -8.85 -17.43 -9.78
N ALA A 82 -9.02 -18.10 -10.92
CA ALA A 82 -10.28 -18.15 -11.65
C ALA A 82 -11.39 -18.92 -10.91
N ARG A 83 -11.05 -19.75 -9.92
CA ARG A 83 -12.02 -20.59 -9.17
C ARG A 83 -12.51 -19.93 -7.88
N ARG A 84 -11.81 -18.91 -7.37
CA ARG A 84 -12.20 -18.24 -6.13
C ARG A 84 -13.03 -17.00 -6.40
N GLN A 85 -13.79 -16.60 -5.39
CA GLN A 85 -14.57 -15.37 -5.39
C GLN A 85 -14.29 -14.62 -4.10
N LEU A 86 -13.61 -13.47 -4.21
CA LEU A 86 -13.23 -12.68 -3.03
C LEU A 86 -14.39 -11.85 -2.47
N PHE A 87 -15.27 -11.35 -3.34
CA PHE A 87 -16.35 -10.45 -2.97
C PHE A 87 -17.70 -11.01 -3.42
N ASP A 88 -18.71 -10.87 -2.58
CA ASP A 88 -20.10 -11.20 -2.94
C ASP A 88 -20.58 -10.29 -4.09
N PRO A 89 -21.11 -10.84 -5.21
CA PRO A 89 -21.67 -10.04 -6.29
C PRO A 89 -22.75 -9.05 -5.86
N ALA A 90 -23.55 -9.38 -4.85
CA ALA A 90 -24.58 -8.49 -4.30
C ALA A 90 -23.95 -7.29 -3.57
N LEU A 91 -22.88 -7.53 -2.80
CA LEU A 91 -22.10 -6.48 -2.15
C LEU A 91 -21.51 -5.52 -3.19
N LEU A 92 -20.94 -6.05 -4.27
CA LEU A 92 -20.38 -5.22 -5.35
C LEU A 92 -21.46 -4.45 -6.11
N ALA A 93 -22.64 -5.04 -6.32
CA ALA A 93 -23.77 -4.35 -6.94
C ALA A 93 -24.24 -3.17 -6.07
N GLN A 94 -24.35 -3.38 -4.75
CA GLN A 94 -24.65 -2.32 -3.81
C GLN A 94 -23.56 -1.24 -3.83
N ALA A 95 -22.28 -1.62 -3.78
CA ALA A 95 -21.17 -0.67 -3.82
C ALA A 95 -21.21 0.24 -5.06
N ARG A 96 -21.48 -0.33 -6.25
CA ARG A 96 -21.65 0.45 -7.47
C ARG A 96 -22.84 1.42 -7.42
N ALA A 97 -23.97 1.01 -6.82
CA ALA A 97 -25.12 1.90 -6.64
C ALA A 97 -24.78 3.07 -5.72
N ILE A 98 -24.18 2.79 -4.55
CA ILE A 98 -23.75 3.83 -3.60
C ILE A 98 -22.79 4.82 -4.27
N ALA A 99 -21.81 4.32 -5.01
CA ALA A 99 -20.85 5.17 -5.72
C ALA A 99 -21.50 6.03 -6.82
N ALA A 100 -22.50 5.49 -7.53
CA ALA A 100 -23.23 6.23 -8.57
C ALA A 100 -24.15 7.31 -7.98
N ASP A 101 -24.76 7.04 -6.83
CA ASP A 101 -25.67 7.96 -6.14
C ASP A 101 -24.92 8.98 -5.27
N GLY A 102 -23.61 8.79 -5.06
CA GLY A 102 -22.76 9.64 -4.22
C GLY A 102 -22.96 9.42 -2.71
N GLY A 103 -23.64 8.34 -2.33
CA GLY A 103 -23.97 8.05 -0.94
C GLY A 103 -25.06 6.98 -0.82
N CYS A 104 -25.49 6.70 0.41
CA CYS A 104 -26.60 5.82 0.71
C CYS A 104 -27.37 6.31 1.93
N ASP A 105 -28.52 5.69 2.21
CA ASP A 105 -29.25 5.95 3.44
C ASP A 105 -28.38 5.57 4.66
N ALA A 106 -28.44 6.41 5.69
CA ALA A 106 -27.72 6.19 6.94
C ALA A 106 -28.15 4.88 7.64
N ASP A 107 -29.38 4.43 7.44
CA ASP A 107 -29.88 3.17 8.01
C ASP A 107 -29.29 1.93 7.30
N ASP A 108 -28.93 2.05 6.01
CA ASP A 108 -28.34 0.97 5.21
C ASP A 108 -26.82 0.88 5.37
N ALA A 109 -26.16 2.01 5.67
CA ALA A 109 -24.71 2.11 5.72
C ALA A 109 -24.04 1.12 6.71
N PRO A 110 -24.54 0.88 7.94
CA PRO A 110 -23.91 -0.06 8.86
C PRO A 110 -23.86 -1.50 8.33
N ALA A 111 -24.91 -1.95 7.65
CA ALA A 111 -24.97 -3.30 7.09
C ALA A 111 -23.99 -3.45 5.92
N PHE A 112 -23.92 -2.43 5.05
CA PHE A 112 -22.95 -2.39 3.95
C PHE A 112 -21.51 -2.39 4.46
N VAL A 113 -21.19 -1.54 5.44
CA VAL A 113 -19.85 -1.48 6.06
C VAL A 113 -19.47 -2.83 6.67
N ALA A 114 -20.39 -3.47 7.42
CA ALA A 114 -20.12 -4.77 8.02
C ALA A 114 -19.82 -5.86 6.97
N ALA A 115 -20.57 -5.88 5.87
CA ALA A 115 -20.33 -6.80 4.76
C ALA A 115 -19.00 -6.52 4.04
N ALA A 116 -18.67 -5.24 3.80
CA ALA A 116 -17.40 -4.83 3.21
C ALA A 116 -16.21 -5.24 4.08
N VAL A 117 -16.28 -5.01 5.39
CA VAL A 117 -15.22 -5.40 6.35
C VAL A 117 -15.07 -6.92 6.41
N ALA A 118 -16.18 -7.67 6.38
CA ALA A 118 -16.14 -9.14 6.39
C ALA A 118 -15.40 -9.73 5.18
N ALA A 119 -15.39 -9.06 4.03
CA ALA A 119 -14.65 -9.51 2.84
C ALA A 119 -13.12 -9.51 3.02
N PHE A 120 -12.61 -8.77 4.01
CA PHE A 120 -11.18 -8.73 4.35
C PHE A 120 -10.86 -9.46 5.67
N ALA A 121 -11.83 -10.21 6.21
CA ALA A 121 -11.60 -11.01 7.40
C ALA A 121 -10.65 -12.17 7.07
N LEU A 122 -9.69 -12.41 7.95
CA LEU A 122 -8.77 -13.52 7.78
C LEU A 122 -9.51 -14.86 7.85
N SER A 123 -9.53 -15.61 6.74
CA SER A 123 -10.23 -16.89 6.64
C SER A 123 -9.69 -17.94 7.62
N ARG A 124 -10.55 -18.84 8.11
CA ARG A 124 -10.14 -20.00 8.93
C ARG A 124 -9.96 -21.27 8.12
N GLU A 125 -10.17 -21.21 6.81
CA GLU A 125 -10.00 -22.36 5.94
C GLU A 125 -8.54 -22.85 5.92
N PRO A 126 -8.33 -24.18 5.88
CA PRO A 126 -7.00 -24.74 5.71
C PRO A 126 -6.33 -24.27 4.43
N VAL A 127 -5.05 -23.94 4.53
CA VAL A 127 -4.20 -23.57 3.39
C VAL A 127 -3.56 -24.83 2.81
N GLU A 128 -3.63 -25.01 1.50
CA GLU A 128 -2.98 -26.15 0.83
C GLU A 128 -1.46 -26.00 0.92
N LYS A 129 -0.81 -26.87 1.71
CA LYS A 129 0.57 -26.67 2.17
C LYS A 129 1.57 -26.68 1.03
N SER A 130 1.55 -27.71 0.19
CA SER A 130 2.53 -27.84 -0.90
C SER A 130 2.42 -26.69 -1.91
N TRP A 131 1.20 -26.23 -2.19
CA TRP A 131 0.95 -25.07 -3.04
C TRP A 131 1.47 -23.77 -2.42
N TYR A 132 1.19 -23.54 -1.14
CA TYR A 132 1.69 -22.37 -0.43
C TYR A 132 3.22 -22.35 -0.35
N ASP A 133 3.85 -23.49 -0.07
CA ASP A 133 5.30 -23.64 0.01
C ASP A 133 5.99 -23.47 -1.36
N GLU A 134 5.32 -23.86 -2.45
CA GLU A 134 5.78 -23.58 -3.82
C GLU A 134 5.74 -22.09 -4.13
N LEU A 135 4.61 -21.42 -3.92
CA LEU A 135 4.50 -19.97 -4.14
C LEU A 135 5.44 -19.16 -3.25
N SER A 136 5.66 -19.62 -2.01
CA SER A 136 6.57 -18.96 -1.06
C SER A 136 8.03 -19.00 -1.53
N ARG A 137 8.41 -19.96 -2.39
CA ARG A 137 9.73 -19.99 -3.02
C ARG A 137 9.90 -18.91 -4.08
N VAL A 138 8.80 -18.49 -4.74
CA VAL A 138 8.81 -17.34 -5.64
C VAL A 138 8.82 -16.05 -4.83
N SER A 139 7.81 -15.86 -3.99
CA SER A 139 7.68 -14.72 -3.09
C SER A 139 6.62 -15.02 -2.05
N ALA A 140 6.86 -14.66 -0.79
CA ALA A 140 5.84 -14.82 0.25
C ALA A 140 4.57 -13.99 -0.05
N VAL A 141 4.69 -12.86 -0.76
CA VAL A 141 3.53 -12.08 -1.24
C VAL A 141 2.72 -12.86 -2.28
N ALA A 142 3.38 -13.66 -3.13
CA ALA A 142 2.69 -14.55 -4.06
C ALA A 142 1.93 -15.65 -3.32
N ALA A 143 2.51 -16.23 -2.27
CA ALA A 143 1.83 -17.20 -1.42
C ALA A 143 0.64 -16.60 -0.66
N ASP A 144 0.80 -15.40 -0.10
CA ASP A 144 -0.25 -14.69 0.64
C ASP A 144 -1.43 -14.30 -0.27
N ILE A 145 -1.16 -13.99 -1.53
CA ILE A 145 -2.21 -13.59 -2.47
C ILE A 145 -2.81 -14.79 -3.23
N ALA A 146 -2.01 -15.74 -3.72
CA ALA A 146 -2.45 -16.83 -4.59
C ALA A 146 -2.41 -18.23 -3.93
N GLY A 147 -2.00 -18.32 -2.67
CA GLY A 147 -2.02 -19.56 -1.88
C GLY A 147 -3.27 -19.75 -1.03
N VAL A 148 -4.15 -18.75 -0.97
CA VAL A 148 -5.36 -18.75 -0.13
C VAL A 148 -6.62 -18.40 -0.93
N GLY A 149 -7.77 -18.94 -0.52
CA GLY A 149 -9.06 -18.73 -1.22
C GLY A 149 -9.72 -17.37 -0.96
N SER A 150 -9.21 -16.59 0.00
CA SER A 150 -9.75 -15.32 0.49
C SER A 150 -8.72 -14.19 0.38
N THR A 151 -9.11 -12.96 0.71
CA THR A 151 -8.17 -11.85 0.93
C THR A 151 -8.28 -11.34 2.36
N HIS A 152 -7.28 -10.62 2.85
CA HIS A 152 -7.32 -10.03 4.18
C HIS A 152 -6.54 -8.72 4.24
N ILE A 153 -6.74 -8.00 5.34
CA ILE A 153 -5.90 -6.85 5.69
C ILE A 153 -4.50 -7.37 6.04
N ASN A 154 -3.50 -6.86 5.36
CA ASN A 154 -2.10 -7.17 5.64
C ASN A 154 -1.63 -6.46 6.92
N HIS A 155 -1.90 -5.16 7.03
CA HIS A 155 -1.66 -4.36 8.23
C HIS A 155 -2.60 -3.15 8.26
N LEU A 156 -2.73 -2.52 9.44
CA LEU A 156 -3.37 -1.22 9.61
C LEU A 156 -2.36 -0.27 10.25
N THR A 157 -2.11 0.86 9.59
CA THR A 157 -1.10 1.83 9.99
C THR A 157 -1.80 3.04 10.61
N PRO A 158 -1.71 3.26 11.94
CA PRO A 158 -2.14 4.50 12.55
C PRO A 158 -1.10 5.61 12.32
N ARG A 159 -1.60 6.84 12.19
CA ARG A 159 -0.76 8.04 12.14
C ARG A 159 -0.31 8.43 13.54
N VAL A 160 0.98 8.74 13.68
CA VAL A 160 1.61 9.26 14.89
C VAL A 160 2.22 10.63 14.61
N LEU A 161 2.37 11.45 15.66
CA LEU A 161 2.98 12.79 15.55
C LEU A 161 4.50 12.76 15.70
N ASP A 162 5.04 11.91 16.57
CA ASP A 162 6.48 11.70 16.73
C ASP A 162 6.77 10.20 16.67
N ILE A 163 7.29 9.77 15.53
CA ILE A 163 7.60 8.36 15.27
C ILE A 163 8.83 7.89 16.05
N ASP A 164 9.79 8.77 16.36
CA ASP A 164 10.98 8.40 17.12
C ASP A 164 10.65 8.19 18.61
N ASP A 165 9.81 9.06 19.17
CA ASP A 165 9.32 8.89 20.55
C ASP A 165 8.50 7.61 20.70
N LEU A 166 7.64 7.32 19.72
CA LEU A 166 6.90 6.06 19.67
C LEU A 166 7.85 4.85 19.57
N TYR A 167 8.80 4.88 18.63
CA TYR A 167 9.79 3.82 18.45
C TYR A 167 10.54 3.51 19.75
N ARG A 168 11.04 4.55 20.42
CA ARG A 168 11.73 4.45 21.72
C ARG A 168 10.82 3.81 22.78
N ARG A 169 9.59 4.30 22.95
CA ARG A 169 8.65 3.79 23.96
C ARG A 169 8.19 2.36 23.69
N MET A 170 8.03 1.98 22.42
CA MET A 170 7.68 0.60 22.04
C MET A 170 8.83 -0.35 22.33
N THR A 171 10.07 0.06 22.02
CA THR A 171 11.29 -0.68 22.35
C THR A 171 11.44 -0.87 23.86
N GLU A 172 11.24 0.20 24.65
CA GLU A 172 11.27 0.16 26.12
C GLU A 172 10.22 -0.79 26.73
N ARG A 173 9.09 -1.00 26.03
CA ARG A 173 8.03 -1.95 26.41
C ARG A 173 8.30 -3.38 25.93
N GLY A 174 9.44 -3.64 25.29
CA GLY A 174 9.82 -4.97 24.80
C GLY A 174 9.14 -5.36 23.47
N ILE A 175 8.55 -4.42 22.75
CA ILE A 175 8.04 -4.69 21.40
C ILE A 175 9.24 -4.74 20.45
N THR A 176 9.38 -5.84 19.72
CA THR A 176 10.44 -6.00 18.71
C THR A 176 10.14 -5.14 17.49
N MET A 177 10.73 -3.95 17.46
CA MET A 177 10.72 -3.05 16.32
C MET A 177 11.69 -3.56 15.23
N ILE A 178 11.45 -3.15 13.98
CA ILE A 178 12.46 -3.30 12.92
C ILE A 178 13.50 -2.19 13.06
N ASP A 179 14.77 -2.54 12.82
CA ASP A 179 15.94 -1.72 13.19
C ASP A 179 15.98 -0.29 12.62
N THR A 180 15.18 0.00 11.59
CA THR A 180 15.25 1.27 10.85
C THR A 180 13.87 1.90 10.64
N ILE A 181 13.78 3.21 10.87
CA ILE A 181 12.67 4.05 10.40
C ILE A 181 12.94 4.41 8.94
N GLN A 182 12.03 4.04 8.06
CA GLN A 182 12.10 4.32 6.62
C GLN A 182 11.53 5.70 6.30
N GLY A 183 12.02 6.32 5.23
CA GLY A 183 11.66 7.68 4.82
C GLY A 183 12.80 8.67 5.09
N PRO A 184 12.53 9.99 5.10
CA PRO A 184 13.54 10.99 5.38
C PRO A 184 14.11 10.86 6.80
N PRO A 185 15.34 11.34 7.03
CA PRO A 185 15.91 11.44 8.37
C PRO A 185 15.08 12.38 9.26
N ARG A 186 15.24 12.25 10.58
CA ARG A 186 14.74 13.26 11.53
C ARG A 186 15.57 14.53 11.36
N THR A 187 14.90 15.68 11.23
CA THR A 187 15.57 16.99 11.08
C THR A 187 14.86 18.04 11.90
N ASP A 188 15.49 19.22 12.07
CA ASP A 188 14.86 20.37 12.72
C ASP A 188 13.95 21.17 11.76
N GLY A 189 13.94 20.83 10.47
CA GLY A 189 13.09 21.45 9.45
C GLY A 189 11.73 20.77 9.31
N PRO A 190 10.90 21.23 8.37
CA PRO A 190 9.59 20.63 8.12
C PRO A 190 9.71 19.13 7.78
N ASP A 191 8.85 18.32 8.40
CA ASP A 191 8.71 16.91 8.03
C ASP A 191 8.19 16.82 6.58
N VAL A 192 8.85 16.04 5.73
CA VAL A 192 8.46 15.85 4.32
C VAL A 192 7.97 14.43 4.06
N LEU A 193 7.04 14.27 3.13
CA LEU A 193 6.47 12.98 2.74
C LEU A 193 5.96 12.19 3.95
N LEU A 194 6.55 11.02 4.24
CA LEU A 194 6.25 10.24 5.43
C LEU A 194 7.49 9.54 5.95
N ARG A 195 7.49 9.27 7.26
CA ARG A 195 8.40 8.36 7.93
C ARG A 195 7.58 7.20 8.47
N GLN A 196 8.10 5.98 8.39
CA GLN A 196 7.37 4.79 8.83
C GLN A 196 8.30 3.71 9.38
N THR A 197 7.75 2.87 10.24
CA THR A 197 8.44 1.71 10.80
C THR A 197 7.41 0.63 11.12
N SER A 198 7.87 -0.60 11.23
CA SER A 198 7.04 -1.74 11.55
C SER A 198 7.59 -2.46 12.78
N PHE A 199 6.74 -3.31 13.35
CA PHE A 199 7.09 -4.18 14.45
C PHE A 199 6.58 -5.58 14.18
N ARG A 200 7.32 -6.56 14.69
CA ARG A 200 7.15 -7.94 14.26
C ARG A 200 5.73 -8.44 14.50
N ALA A 201 5.18 -9.05 13.45
CA ALA A 201 3.91 -9.78 13.42
C ALA A 201 3.70 -10.70 14.63
N LEU A 202 2.44 -10.78 15.07
CA LEU A 202 2.00 -11.92 15.87
C LEU A 202 2.03 -13.17 14.98
N ALA A 203 2.62 -14.25 15.47
CA ALA A 203 2.54 -15.56 14.85
C ALA A 203 1.09 -16.02 14.86
N GLU A 204 0.48 -16.18 13.69
CA GLU A 204 -0.94 -16.52 13.61
C GLU A 204 -1.15 -18.01 13.41
N PRO A 205 -1.92 -18.68 14.29
CA PRO A 205 -2.27 -20.07 14.08
C PRO A 205 -3.06 -20.23 12.77
N ARG A 206 -2.61 -21.14 11.92
CA ARG A 206 -3.25 -21.50 10.67
C ARG A 206 -3.41 -23.00 10.58
N MET A 207 -4.45 -23.44 9.89
CA MET A 207 -4.56 -24.84 9.50
C MET A 207 -3.93 -25.01 8.12
N PHE A 208 -3.17 -26.08 7.96
CA PHE A 208 -2.61 -26.49 6.68
C PHE A 208 -3.21 -27.83 6.29
N ARG A 209 -3.52 -28.01 5.01
CA ARG A 209 -3.90 -29.29 4.44
C ARG A 209 -2.72 -29.85 3.65
N ASP A 210 -2.34 -31.07 3.98
CA ASP A 210 -1.34 -31.86 3.25
C ASP A 210 -2.00 -32.62 2.09
N GLU A 211 -1.20 -33.13 1.16
CA GLU A 211 -1.69 -33.80 -0.06
C GLU A 211 -2.52 -35.05 0.21
N ASP A 212 -2.31 -35.72 1.35
CA ASP A 212 -3.08 -36.86 1.82
C ASP A 212 -4.43 -36.46 2.47
N GLY A 213 -4.72 -35.16 2.54
CA GLY A 213 -5.92 -34.58 3.14
C GLY A 213 -5.80 -34.32 4.64
N THR A 214 -4.68 -34.69 5.27
CA THR A 214 -4.43 -34.43 6.70
C THR A 214 -4.40 -32.93 6.96
N VAL A 215 -5.08 -32.49 8.02
CA VAL A 215 -5.10 -31.07 8.42
C VAL A 215 -4.30 -30.89 9.69
N THR A 216 -3.19 -30.16 9.60
CA THR A 216 -2.27 -29.92 10.71
C THR A 216 -2.25 -28.44 11.11
N PRO A 217 -2.08 -28.13 12.41
CA PRO A 217 -1.84 -26.76 12.83
C PRO A 217 -0.42 -26.32 12.43
N GLY A 218 -0.32 -25.09 11.94
CA GLY A 218 0.94 -24.41 11.66
C GLY A 218 0.82 -22.93 12.00
N ILE A 219 1.84 -22.16 11.62
CA ILE A 219 1.91 -20.73 11.89
C ILE A 219 2.23 -20.02 10.58
N LEU A 220 1.49 -18.95 10.28
CA LEU A 220 1.87 -17.99 9.25
C LEU A 220 2.08 -16.61 9.88
N ARG A 221 3.04 -15.88 9.33
CA ARG A 221 3.31 -14.48 9.67
C ARG A 221 2.78 -13.59 8.56
N VAL A 222 1.47 -13.36 8.57
CA VAL A 222 0.76 -12.64 7.49
C VAL A 222 0.27 -11.25 7.91
N ARG A 223 0.28 -10.94 9.21
CA ARG A 223 -0.15 -9.63 9.74
C ARG A 223 0.90 -9.03 10.67
N PHE A 224 1.33 -7.82 10.37
CA PHE A 224 2.24 -7.04 11.23
C PHE A 224 1.62 -5.70 11.56
N GLY A 225 2.20 -5.04 12.56
CA GLY A 225 1.86 -3.67 12.86
C GLY A 225 2.86 -2.73 12.21
N GLU A 226 2.33 -1.65 11.70
CA GLU A 226 3.09 -0.55 11.13
C GLU A 226 2.60 0.74 11.76
N VAL A 227 3.44 1.76 11.76
CA VAL A 227 3.11 3.12 12.19
C VAL A 227 3.75 4.11 11.23
N GLU A 228 3.11 5.26 11.04
CA GLU A 228 3.63 6.30 10.17
C GLU A 228 3.47 7.71 10.76
N ALA A 229 4.40 8.59 10.43
CA ALA A 229 4.27 10.03 10.60
C ALA A 229 4.25 10.67 9.21
N ARG A 230 3.22 11.47 8.92
CA ARG A 230 3.01 12.13 7.62
C ARG A 230 3.34 13.61 7.73
N GLY A 231 4.28 14.06 6.91
CA GLY A 231 4.69 15.45 6.74
C GLY A 231 4.03 16.11 5.54
N VAL A 232 4.66 17.15 5.01
CA VAL A 232 4.19 17.92 3.85
C VAL A 232 4.45 17.18 2.53
N ALA A 233 3.49 17.27 1.60
CA ALA A 233 3.65 16.77 0.24
C ALA A 233 4.68 17.60 -0.52
N LEU A 234 5.58 16.93 -1.25
CA LEU A 234 6.60 17.59 -2.06
C LEU A 234 6.11 17.84 -3.48
N THR A 235 6.52 18.96 -4.08
CA THR A 235 6.39 19.20 -5.52
C THR A 235 7.33 18.26 -6.29
N PRO A 236 7.20 18.13 -7.63
CA PRO A 236 8.19 17.38 -8.43
C PRO A 236 9.63 17.84 -8.17
N ARG A 237 9.87 19.15 -8.07
CA ARG A 237 11.17 19.72 -7.72
C ARG A 237 11.63 19.32 -6.31
N GLY A 238 10.74 19.34 -5.33
CA GLY A 238 11.04 18.86 -3.98
C GLY A 238 11.38 17.37 -3.99
N ARG A 239 10.65 16.57 -4.77
CA ARG A 239 10.88 15.13 -4.92
C ARG A 239 12.25 14.83 -5.54
N GLU A 240 12.67 15.56 -6.56
CA GLU A 240 14.02 15.44 -7.13
C GLU A 240 15.11 15.70 -6.07
N ARG A 241 14.93 16.71 -5.22
CA ARG A 241 15.87 16.99 -4.12
C ARG A 241 15.86 15.91 -3.05
N TYR A 242 14.68 15.36 -2.73
CA TYR A 242 14.53 14.22 -1.83
C TYR A 242 15.30 13.01 -2.36
N GLU A 243 15.12 12.67 -3.63
CA GLU A 243 15.81 11.53 -4.24
C GLU A 243 17.32 11.72 -4.25
N ALA A 244 17.80 12.94 -4.57
CA ALA A 244 19.23 13.26 -4.51
C ALA A 244 19.82 13.16 -3.09
N ALA A 245 19.08 13.61 -2.07
CA ALA A 245 19.51 13.51 -0.67
C ALA A 245 19.53 12.06 -0.18
N MET A 246 18.49 11.28 -0.52
CA MET A 246 18.34 9.88 -0.11
C MET A 246 19.32 8.94 -0.81
N ALA A 247 19.87 9.34 -1.97
CA ALA A 247 20.92 8.60 -2.66
C ALA A 247 22.32 8.73 -2.00
N ALA A 248 22.49 9.66 -1.06
CA ALA A 248 23.74 9.80 -0.32
C ALA A 248 23.94 8.64 0.67
N ALA A 249 25.20 8.31 0.97
CA ALA A 249 25.52 7.27 1.95
C ALA A 249 25.01 7.59 3.37
N ASP A 250 24.93 8.88 3.70
CA ASP A 250 24.30 9.40 4.92
C ASP A 250 23.37 10.56 4.55
N PRO A 251 22.07 10.28 4.32
CA PRO A 251 21.09 11.32 3.97
C PRO A 251 20.95 12.40 5.05
N ALA A 252 21.14 12.05 6.33
CA ALA A 252 21.02 13.01 7.43
C ALA A 252 22.14 14.06 7.38
N ALA A 253 23.36 13.65 7.08
CA ALA A 253 24.52 14.55 6.98
C ALA A 253 24.40 15.57 5.83
N VAL A 254 23.73 15.20 4.72
CA VAL A 254 23.59 16.08 3.55
C VAL A 254 22.28 16.85 3.51
N TRP A 255 21.30 16.51 4.36
CA TRP A 255 19.93 17.00 4.26
C TRP A 255 19.81 18.53 4.15
N ALA A 256 20.54 19.26 5.00
CA ALA A 256 20.52 20.72 5.03
C ALA A 256 21.05 21.40 3.75
N THR A 257 21.75 20.64 2.89
CA THR A 257 22.18 21.13 1.56
C THR A 257 21.05 21.03 0.53
N HIS A 258 20.10 20.12 0.74
CA HIS A 258 18.98 19.87 -0.17
C HIS A 258 17.70 20.60 0.25
N PHE A 259 17.40 20.61 1.55
CA PHE A 259 16.18 21.19 2.09
C PHE A 259 16.47 22.35 3.05
N PRO A 260 15.75 23.47 2.91
CA PRO A 260 15.77 24.53 3.92
C PRO A 260 15.10 24.05 5.21
N SER A 261 15.33 24.78 6.30
CA SER A 261 14.87 24.41 7.64
C SER A 261 13.53 25.03 8.04
N THR A 262 12.85 25.76 7.14
CA THR A 262 11.57 26.42 7.45
C THR A 262 10.54 26.24 6.34
N ASP A 263 9.26 26.16 6.70
CA ASP A 263 8.16 26.13 5.72
C ASP A 263 8.15 27.37 4.82
N ALA A 264 8.55 28.53 5.34
CA ALA A 264 8.61 29.77 4.56
C ALA A 264 9.60 29.66 3.39
N GLU A 265 10.77 29.06 3.63
CA GLU A 265 11.77 28.83 2.59
C GLU A 265 11.38 27.68 1.66
N MET A 266 10.74 26.63 2.19
CA MET A 266 10.18 25.53 1.39
C MET A 266 9.14 26.05 0.38
N ALA A 267 8.22 26.90 0.83
CA ALA A 267 7.20 27.53 0.00
C ALA A 267 7.84 28.48 -1.02
N ALA A 268 8.74 29.37 -0.59
CA ALA A 268 9.42 30.32 -1.48
C ALA A 268 10.26 29.66 -2.58
N GLN A 269 10.83 28.47 -2.30
CA GLN A 269 11.58 27.69 -3.28
C GLN A 269 10.70 26.73 -4.11
N GLY A 270 9.40 26.63 -3.81
CA GLY A 270 8.46 25.72 -4.48
C GLY A 270 8.83 24.25 -4.30
N LEU A 271 9.28 23.85 -3.11
CA LEU A 271 9.72 22.48 -2.80
C LEU A 271 8.59 21.62 -2.23
N ALA A 272 7.60 22.23 -1.59
CA ALA A 272 6.47 21.55 -1.00
C ALA A 272 5.16 22.28 -1.29
N TYR A 273 4.05 21.56 -1.11
CA TYR A 273 2.71 22.06 -1.35
C TYR A 273 2.14 22.74 -0.11
N TYR A 274 1.66 23.97 -0.29
CA TYR A 274 1.04 24.81 0.73
C TYR A 274 -0.26 25.39 0.18
N ARG A 275 -1.33 25.41 0.96
CA ARG A 275 -2.62 25.97 0.53
C ARG A 275 -2.49 27.47 0.29
N GLY A 276 -2.83 27.93 -0.91
CA GLY A 276 -2.65 29.33 -1.33
C GLY A 276 -1.21 29.84 -1.23
N GLY A 277 -0.22 28.94 -1.16
CA GLY A 277 1.18 29.29 -0.90
C GLY A 277 1.48 29.76 0.53
N ASP A 278 0.55 29.63 1.48
CA ASP A 278 0.73 30.02 2.88
C ASP A 278 1.62 29.02 3.63
N PRO A 279 2.84 29.41 4.08
CA PRO A 279 3.74 28.52 4.82
C PRO A 279 3.16 27.93 6.11
N SER A 280 2.10 28.53 6.67
CA SER A 280 1.41 28.01 7.85
C SER A 280 0.36 26.93 7.54
N ALA A 281 0.10 26.66 6.27
CA ALA A 281 -0.90 25.70 5.80
C ALA A 281 -0.29 24.62 4.88
N PRO A 282 0.68 23.81 5.37
CA PRO A 282 1.24 22.70 4.60
C PRO A 282 0.16 21.69 4.20
N ILE A 283 0.23 21.21 2.97
CA ILE A 283 -0.64 20.13 2.48
C ILE A 283 0.01 18.81 2.88
N VAL A 284 -0.69 18.03 3.70
CA VAL A 284 -0.20 16.73 4.20
C VAL A 284 -0.03 15.76 3.04
N TYR A 285 1.05 14.99 3.08
CA TYR A 285 1.27 13.91 2.12
C TYR A 285 0.31 12.74 2.36
N GLU A 286 -0.55 12.48 1.36
CA GLU A 286 -1.58 11.46 1.39
C GLU A 286 -1.27 10.19 0.58
N ASP A 287 -0.05 10.07 0.06
CA ASP A 287 0.35 8.91 -0.73
C ASP A 287 1.40 8.06 0.01
N PHE A 288 2.08 7.18 -0.72
CA PHE A 288 3.03 6.21 -0.19
C PHE A 288 4.41 6.34 -0.85
N LEU A 289 5.46 5.98 -0.12
CA LEU A 289 6.81 5.89 -0.66
C LEU A 289 7.01 4.53 -1.38
N PRO A 290 7.35 4.50 -2.68
CA PRO A 290 7.51 3.25 -3.43
C PRO A 290 8.56 2.31 -2.83
N ALA A 291 9.75 2.84 -2.50
CA ALA A 291 10.85 2.07 -1.93
C ALA A 291 10.51 1.50 -0.55
N SER A 292 9.78 2.27 0.25
CA SER A 292 9.40 1.84 1.59
C SER A 292 8.30 0.78 1.58
N ALA A 293 7.34 0.85 0.65
CA ALA A 293 6.35 -0.21 0.51
C ALA A 293 7.03 -1.58 0.28
N ALA A 294 7.98 -1.66 -0.67
CA ALA A 294 8.75 -2.87 -0.91
C ALA A 294 9.63 -3.27 0.29
N GLY A 295 10.31 -2.30 0.93
CA GLY A 295 11.15 -2.54 2.10
C GLY A 295 10.37 -3.08 3.31
N ILE A 296 9.16 -2.56 3.55
CA ILE A 296 8.22 -3.09 4.54
C ILE A 296 7.85 -4.52 4.16
N PHE A 297 7.33 -4.76 2.96
CA PHE A 297 6.99 -6.12 2.54
C PHE A 297 8.15 -7.09 2.76
N ARG A 298 9.38 -6.73 2.35
CA ARG A 298 10.61 -7.53 2.59
C ARG A 298 10.88 -7.78 4.07
N SER A 299 10.85 -6.73 4.89
CA SER A 299 11.17 -6.82 6.33
C SER A 299 10.24 -7.79 7.09
N ASN A 300 9.11 -8.12 6.48
CA ASN A 300 8.12 -9.06 6.98
C ASN A 300 8.29 -10.49 6.47
N LEU A 301 9.23 -10.75 5.56
CA LEU A 301 9.49 -12.07 4.99
C LEU A 301 10.74 -12.70 5.60
N ASP A 302 10.71 -14.02 5.80
CA ASP A 302 11.89 -14.77 6.23
C ASP A 302 12.86 -15.05 5.04
N ARG A 303 12.46 -14.72 3.79
CA ARG A 303 13.22 -14.93 2.55
C ARG A 303 12.92 -13.86 1.50
N ASP A 304 13.93 -13.49 0.72
CA ASP A 304 13.79 -12.60 -0.43
C ASP A 304 13.06 -13.29 -1.61
N SER A 305 12.42 -12.49 -2.46
CA SER A 305 11.81 -12.97 -3.70
C SER A 305 12.88 -13.53 -4.65
N GLN A 306 12.59 -14.66 -5.30
CA GLN A 306 13.46 -15.18 -6.36
C GLN A 306 13.05 -14.56 -7.70
N THR A 307 13.91 -13.68 -8.22
CA THR A 307 13.81 -13.12 -9.56
C THR A 307 14.69 -13.92 -10.52
N GLY A 308 14.11 -14.49 -11.56
CA GLY A 308 14.84 -15.09 -12.67
C GLY A 308 15.52 -14.04 -13.57
N ASP A 309 16.50 -14.50 -14.35
CA ASP A 309 17.18 -13.68 -15.35
C ASP A 309 16.30 -13.47 -16.58
N GLY A 310 16.06 -12.22 -16.98
CA GLY A 310 15.31 -11.89 -18.19
C GLY A 310 14.80 -10.45 -18.22
N PRO A 311 14.42 -9.94 -19.40
CA PRO A 311 13.79 -8.63 -19.51
C PRO A 311 12.37 -8.64 -18.91
N ASP A 312 11.94 -7.50 -18.36
CA ASP A 312 10.54 -7.27 -18.02
C ASP A 312 9.76 -6.95 -19.31
N ASP A 313 9.07 -7.95 -19.86
CA ASP A 313 8.24 -7.86 -21.06
C ASP A 313 6.73 -7.90 -20.74
N ALA A 314 6.38 -7.84 -19.45
CA ALA A 314 5.00 -8.04 -18.99
C ALA A 314 4.07 -6.84 -19.30
N GLY A 315 4.64 -5.68 -19.62
CA GLY A 315 3.90 -4.51 -20.08
C GLY A 315 3.05 -3.80 -19.01
N TYR A 316 3.29 -4.07 -17.73
CA TYR A 316 2.61 -3.36 -16.65
C TYR A 316 3.06 -1.90 -16.60
N ASN A 317 2.09 -0.99 -16.63
CA ASN A 317 2.28 0.45 -16.48
C ASN A 317 0.96 1.08 -15.98
N VAL A 318 0.95 2.40 -15.83
CA VAL A 318 -0.24 3.14 -15.35
C VAL A 318 -1.45 2.97 -16.28
N ASP A 319 -1.26 2.96 -17.61
CA ASP A 319 -2.35 2.82 -18.57
C ASP A 319 -2.95 1.41 -18.54
N TRP A 320 -2.09 0.39 -18.43
CA TRP A 320 -2.51 -0.98 -18.22
C TRP A 320 -3.32 -1.12 -16.92
N LEU A 321 -2.85 -0.51 -15.82
CA LEU A 321 -3.55 -0.57 -14.53
C LEU A 321 -4.90 0.14 -14.61
N ALA A 322 -4.97 1.31 -15.25
CA ALA A 322 -6.21 2.03 -15.49
C ALA A 322 -7.21 1.16 -16.28
N GLY A 323 -6.74 0.49 -17.34
CA GLY A 323 -7.54 -0.44 -18.12
C GLY A 323 -8.01 -1.66 -17.33
N ALA A 324 -7.14 -2.23 -16.49
CA ALA A 324 -7.45 -3.37 -15.64
C ALA A 324 -8.51 -3.03 -14.58
N ILE A 325 -8.45 -1.83 -14.01
CA ILE A 325 -9.42 -1.34 -13.01
C ILE A 325 -10.71 -0.83 -13.69
N GLY A 326 -10.62 -0.39 -14.94
CA GLY A 326 -11.71 0.31 -15.62
C GLY A 326 -11.94 1.74 -15.10
N ARG A 327 -10.92 2.35 -14.47
CA ARG A 327 -10.97 3.70 -13.87
C ARG A 327 -9.66 4.43 -14.13
N HIS A 328 -9.74 5.76 -14.23
CA HIS A 328 -8.55 6.60 -14.31
C HIS A 328 -7.72 6.49 -13.02
N ILE A 329 -6.41 6.30 -13.16
CA ILE A 329 -5.47 6.40 -12.03
C ILE A 329 -5.08 7.87 -11.90
N HIS A 330 -5.49 8.51 -10.82
CA HIS A 330 -5.20 9.92 -10.60
C HIS A 330 -3.70 10.14 -10.37
N ASP A 331 -3.16 11.18 -11.00
CA ASP A 331 -1.81 11.67 -10.68
C ASP A 331 -1.84 12.42 -9.33
N PRO A 332 -1.10 11.95 -8.31
CA PRO A 332 -1.05 12.62 -7.02
C PRO A 332 -0.58 14.09 -7.13
N TYR A 333 0.34 14.42 -8.05
CA TYR A 333 0.83 15.80 -8.20
C TYR A 333 -0.27 16.74 -8.66
N ALA A 334 -1.06 16.33 -9.65
CA ALA A 334 -2.21 17.11 -10.11
C ALA A 334 -3.24 17.35 -8.97
N LEU A 335 -3.43 16.38 -8.07
CA LEU A 335 -4.29 16.55 -6.91
C LEU A 335 -3.70 17.56 -5.90
N TYR A 336 -2.41 17.48 -5.61
CA TYR A 336 -1.76 18.45 -4.72
C TYR A 336 -1.71 19.86 -5.31
N ASP A 337 -1.50 19.98 -6.63
CA ASP A 337 -1.58 21.24 -7.35
C ASP A 337 -2.97 21.86 -7.16
N ALA A 338 -4.05 21.07 -7.33
CA ALA A 338 -5.41 21.55 -7.12
C ALA A 338 -5.64 22.01 -5.67
N LEU A 339 -5.23 21.22 -4.68
CA LEU A 339 -5.33 21.57 -3.26
C LEU A 339 -4.53 22.84 -2.91
N ALA A 340 -3.40 23.07 -3.58
CA ALA A 340 -2.57 24.26 -3.36
C ALA A 340 -3.21 25.53 -3.91
N GLN A 341 -4.10 25.43 -4.92
CA GLN A 341 -4.86 26.58 -5.45
C GLN A 341 -6.09 26.92 -4.60
N GLU A 342 -6.50 26.07 -3.67
CA GLU A 342 -7.61 26.37 -2.78
C GLU A 342 -7.21 27.44 -1.75
N GLU A 343 -7.99 28.51 -1.66
CA GLU A 343 -7.85 29.48 -0.57
C GLU A 343 -8.23 28.83 0.76
N ARG A 344 -7.50 29.19 1.82
CA ARG A 344 -7.84 28.77 3.17
C ARG A 344 -9.22 29.33 3.53
N ARG A 345 -10.23 28.45 3.59
CA ARG A 345 -11.59 28.79 4.04
C ARG A 345 -11.65 29.10 5.52
#